data_AF-A0AAV0W904-F1
#
_entry.id   AF-A0AAV0W904-F1
#
_cell.length_a   1.000
_cell.length_b   1.000
_cell.length_c   1.000
_cell.angle_alpha   90.00
_cell.angle_beta   90.00
_cell.angle_gamma   90.00
#
_symmetry.space_group_name_H-M   'P 1'
#
loop_
_entity.id
_entity.type
_entity.pdbx_description
1 polymer ?
#
loop_
_entity_poly.entity_id
_entity_poly.type
_entity_poly.pdbx_seq_one_letter_code
_entity_poly.pdbx_strand_id
1 'polypeptide(L)'
;MCESDPFAATLMYVEMPKYYTWNQSTKKFQRRKQGTPVPDWPQVFSTDALGRMYTVHPRNDECFYLRLLLVNVRGPKSFAHLKTVNGHQCQTYREACQLLGLMENDSHWDLTLEDSVVSSNAYQIRTLFAIIITTCFPSQPIQLWNKYKYAICEDILHRLRIQTNNPDIQITDEIYNEGLILIEDQCLTIANKLLIEVGMIAPNRSMHDAFNQELNRELQYNVDTLQEFVRNNVPLLNEQQKQVYKTLMQAVDNNTGGLFFLDAPGGTGKTFVISLILATIRSRCDIALALASSGIAATLLDGGRTAHSALKLPLNLNTMILQRAIFPDPVQWENC
;
A
#
# COMPACT_ATOMS: atom_id res chain seq x y z
N MET A 1 33.26 1.35 12.68
CA MET A 1 33.23 2.37 13.77
C MET A 1 33.03 1.71 15.13
N CYS A 2 31.94 0.98 15.36
CA CYS A 2 31.69 0.28 16.63
C CYS A 2 32.80 -0.74 16.99
N GLU A 3 33.60 -1.18 16.02
CA GLU A 3 34.79 -2.01 16.23
C GLU A 3 36.00 -1.23 16.78
N SER A 4 36.11 0.06 16.42
CA SER A 4 37.31 0.88 16.66
C SER A 4 37.12 1.93 17.76
N ASP A 5 35.88 2.31 18.08
CA ASP A 5 35.55 3.29 19.11
C ASP A 5 34.63 2.65 20.17
N PRO A 6 35.11 2.41 21.41
CA PRO A 6 34.31 1.82 22.48
C PRO A 6 33.06 2.62 22.82
N PHE A 7 33.08 3.95 22.68
CA PHE A 7 31.89 4.77 22.91
C PHE A 7 30.85 4.53 21.82
N ALA A 8 31.27 4.40 20.56
CA ALA A 8 30.35 4.08 19.46
C ALA A 8 29.63 2.74 19.68
N ALA A 9 30.28 1.77 20.30
CA ALA A 9 29.70 0.46 20.61
C ALA A 9 28.58 0.52 21.67
N THR A 10 28.43 1.62 22.42
CA THR A 10 27.36 1.76 23.41
C THR A 10 26.08 2.37 22.81
N LEU A 11 26.15 2.91 21.59
CA LEU A 11 25.07 3.69 20.99
C LEU A 11 24.18 2.86 20.07
N MET A 12 22.89 3.22 20.02
CA MET A 12 21.99 2.82 18.93
C MET A 12 22.26 3.69 17.70
N TYR A 13 21.89 3.21 16.51
CA TYR A 13 22.16 3.95 15.27
C TYR A 13 21.53 5.35 15.28
N VAL A 14 20.33 5.49 15.84
CA VAL A 14 19.61 6.77 15.95
C VAL A 14 20.29 7.77 16.89
N GLU A 15 21.13 7.30 17.82
CA GLU A 15 21.86 8.14 18.77
C GLU A 15 23.19 8.66 18.17
N MET A 16 23.71 8.02 17.11
CA MET A 16 25.00 8.37 16.51
C MET A 16 25.14 9.86 16.14
N PRO A 17 24.17 10.50 15.47
CA PRO A 17 24.31 11.90 15.05
C PRO A 17 24.44 12.89 16.21
N LYS A 18 24.00 12.49 17.43
CA LYS A 18 24.12 13.28 18.65
C LYS A 18 25.58 13.51 19.05
N TYR A 19 26.44 12.51 18.81
CA TYR A 19 27.83 12.48 19.26
C TYR A 19 28.86 12.48 18.13
N TYR A 20 28.47 12.04 16.93
CA TYR A 20 29.33 11.93 15.75
C TYR A 20 28.79 12.79 14.62
N THR A 21 29.70 13.24 13.75
CA THR A 21 29.37 13.95 12.52
C THR A 21 30.15 13.37 11.35
N TRP A 22 29.57 13.41 10.15
CA TRP A 22 30.24 12.96 8.94
C TRP A 22 31.27 13.99 8.49
N ASN A 23 32.52 13.56 8.35
CA ASN A 23 33.56 14.37 7.74
C ASN A 23 33.65 14.04 6.25
N GLN A 24 33.26 15.00 5.41
CA GLN A 24 33.22 14.81 3.95
C GLN A 24 34.59 14.59 3.32
N SER A 25 35.66 15.19 3.86
CA SER A 25 37.01 15.08 3.29
C SER A 25 37.66 13.74 3.62
N THR A 26 37.49 13.24 4.84
CA THR A 26 38.04 11.94 5.26
C THR A 26 37.11 10.77 4.97
N LYS A 27 35.87 11.04 4.54
CA LYS A 27 34.79 10.05 4.34
C LYS A 27 34.62 9.14 5.55
N LYS A 28 34.74 9.72 6.74
CA LYS A 28 34.62 9.02 8.02
C LYS A 28 33.78 9.84 8.98
N PHE A 29 33.02 9.15 9.81
CA PHE A 29 32.44 9.78 10.98
C PHE A 29 33.53 10.09 12.00
N GLN A 30 33.42 11.26 12.62
CA GLN A 30 34.31 11.72 13.69
C GLN A 30 33.48 12.21 14.87
N ARG A 31 34.04 12.11 16.08
CA ARG A 31 33.42 12.67 17.28
C ARG A 31 33.20 14.17 17.10
N ARG A 32 32.07 14.67 17.61
CA ARG A 32 31.83 16.10 17.70
C ARG A 32 32.82 16.73 18.66
N LYS A 33 33.28 17.93 18.33
CA LYS A 33 34.27 18.69 19.11
C LYS A 33 33.63 19.76 20.01
N GLN A 34 32.31 19.92 19.93
CA GLN A 34 31.53 20.95 20.62
C GLN A 34 30.23 20.34 21.12
N GLY A 35 29.67 20.90 22.19
CA GLY A 35 28.44 20.44 22.84
C GLY A 35 28.64 20.19 24.33
N THR A 36 27.66 19.50 24.94
CA THR A 36 27.70 19.14 26.36
C THR A 36 28.61 17.93 26.56
N PRO A 37 29.66 18.02 27.40
CA PRO A 37 30.54 16.88 27.70
C PRO A 37 29.76 15.69 28.25
N VAL A 38 30.09 14.48 27.78
CA VAL A 38 29.47 13.25 28.27
C VAL A 38 30.24 12.77 29.51
N PRO A 39 29.57 12.54 30.66
CA PRO A 39 30.22 11.98 31.85
C PRO A 39 30.94 10.66 31.53
N ASP A 40 32.08 10.44 32.17
CA ASP A 40 32.90 9.22 32.06
C ASP A 40 33.50 8.93 30.67
N TRP A 41 33.27 9.80 29.68
CA TRP A 41 33.80 9.67 28.32
C TRP A 41 34.61 10.91 27.92
N PRO A 42 35.93 10.92 28.21
CA PRO A 42 36.80 12.03 27.85
C PRO A 42 36.74 12.31 26.35
N GLN A 43 36.67 13.60 25.99
CA GLN A 43 36.61 14.08 24.61
C GLN A 43 35.37 13.61 23.81
N VAL A 44 34.30 13.23 24.51
CA VAL A 44 33.00 12.98 23.89
C VAL A 44 32.06 14.11 24.25
N PHE A 45 31.45 14.70 23.22
CA PHE A 45 30.50 15.80 23.36
C PHE A 45 29.19 15.42 22.69
N SER A 46 28.09 15.83 23.32
CA SER A 46 26.73 15.61 22.84
C SER A 46 26.10 16.92 22.39
N THR A 47 25.27 16.86 21.35
CA THR A 47 24.56 18.02 20.78
C THR A 47 23.09 17.69 20.60
N ASP A 48 22.25 18.66 20.21
CA ASP A 48 20.83 18.42 19.90
C ASP A 48 20.61 17.91 18.47
N ALA A 49 21.66 17.41 17.80
CA ALA A 49 21.58 16.90 16.45
C ALA A 49 20.72 15.63 16.39
N LEU A 50 19.62 15.70 15.64
CA LEU A 50 18.72 14.58 15.40
C LEU A 50 19.08 13.83 14.12
N GLY A 51 19.23 12.51 14.25
CA GLY A 51 19.36 11.60 13.11
C GLY A 51 18.04 11.39 12.40
N ARG A 52 18.00 11.58 11.08
CA ARG A 52 16.84 11.17 10.26
C ARG A 52 17.15 9.80 9.64
N MET A 53 16.43 8.77 10.07
CA MET A 53 16.33 7.54 9.29
C MET A 53 15.18 7.67 8.29
N TYR A 54 15.40 7.20 7.07
CA TYR A 54 14.35 7.17 6.06
C TYR A 54 13.12 6.41 6.55
N THR A 55 11.95 6.92 6.22
CA THR A 55 10.70 6.20 6.46
C THR A 55 10.65 5.01 5.51
N VAL A 56 10.79 3.81 6.07
CA VAL A 56 10.65 2.55 5.34
C VAL A 56 9.23 2.04 5.54
N HIS A 57 8.54 1.74 4.43
CA HIS A 57 7.22 1.14 4.46
C HIS A 57 7.33 -0.35 4.87
N PRO A 58 6.43 -0.90 5.72
CA PRO A 58 6.49 -2.30 6.18
C PRO A 58 6.66 -3.35 5.08
N ARG A 59 6.03 -3.15 3.91
CA ARG A 59 6.20 -3.99 2.70
C ARG A 59 7.62 -4.12 2.15
N ASN A 60 8.54 -3.24 2.49
CA ASN A 60 9.95 -3.45 2.20
C ASN A 60 10.55 -4.24 3.36
N ASP A 61 10.19 -5.53 3.43
CA ASP A 61 10.47 -6.42 4.56
C ASP A 61 11.91 -6.29 5.05
N GLU A 62 12.90 -6.50 4.17
CA GLU A 62 14.31 -6.45 4.57
C GLU A 62 14.70 -5.09 5.16
N CYS A 63 14.39 -3.98 4.47
CA CYS A 63 14.74 -2.65 4.95
C CYS A 63 13.95 -2.25 6.22
N PHE A 64 12.71 -2.75 6.35
CA PHE A 64 11.86 -2.45 7.49
C PHE A 64 12.40 -3.12 8.75
N TYR A 65 12.67 -4.43 8.69
CA TYR A 65 13.23 -5.18 9.81
C TYR A 65 14.68 -4.74 10.11
N LEU A 66 15.49 -4.44 9.09
CA LEU A 66 16.81 -3.85 9.30
C LEU A 66 16.72 -2.52 10.04
N ARG A 67 15.80 -1.63 9.63
CA ARG A 67 15.56 -0.37 10.32
C ARG A 67 15.15 -0.60 11.78
N LEU A 68 14.25 -1.54 12.03
CA LEU A 68 13.79 -1.87 13.37
C LEU A 68 14.96 -2.35 14.25
N LEU A 69 15.85 -3.18 13.72
CA LEU A 69 17.07 -3.60 14.44
C LEU A 69 18.03 -2.43 14.67
N LEU A 70 18.27 -1.56 13.68
CA LEU A 70 19.16 -0.40 13.84
C LEU A 70 18.69 0.58 14.93
N VAL A 71 17.38 0.67 15.14
CA VAL A 71 16.78 1.51 16.19
C VAL A 71 16.91 0.87 17.58
N ASN A 72 16.97 -0.46 17.67
CA ASN A 72 16.88 -1.18 18.96
C ASN A 72 18.16 -1.91 19.39
N VAL A 73 19.12 -2.16 18.48
CA VAL A 73 20.37 -2.87 18.75
C VAL A 73 21.51 -1.87 18.98
N ARG A 74 22.22 -2.02 20.11
CA ARG A 74 23.39 -1.19 20.45
C ARG A 74 24.65 -1.70 19.77
N GLY A 75 25.47 -0.76 19.28
CA GLY A 75 26.81 -1.00 18.77
C GLY A 75 26.91 -2.07 17.68
N PRO A 76 26.04 -2.11 16.65
CA PRO A 76 26.16 -3.10 15.60
C PRO A 76 27.53 -3.02 14.91
N LYS A 77 28.25 -4.15 14.85
CA LYS A 77 29.58 -4.23 14.22
C LYS A 77 29.50 -4.68 12.76
N SER A 78 28.46 -5.43 12.40
CA SER A 78 28.21 -5.91 11.05
C SER A 78 26.72 -6.23 10.85
N PHE A 79 26.30 -6.45 9.61
CA PHE A 79 24.96 -6.97 9.31
C PHE A 79 24.72 -8.35 9.92
N ALA A 80 25.76 -9.19 10.00
CA ALA A 80 25.68 -10.47 10.69
C ALA A 80 25.38 -10.29 12.19
N HIS A 81 26.04 -9.32 12.84
CA HIS A 81 25.81 -9.01 14.25
C HIS A 81 24.38 -8.53 14.52
N LEU A 82 23.78 -7.75 13.60
CA LEU A 82 22.37 -7.34 13.70
C LEU A 82 21.40 -8.54 13.66
N LYS A 83 21.80 -9.64 13.01
CA LYS A 83 21.02 -10.89 12.98
C LYS A 83 21.33 -11.83 14.13
N THR A 84 22.29 -11.52 15.00
CA THR A 84 22.66 -12.39 16.13
C THR A 84 21.87 -12.00 17.38
N VAL A 85 21.02 -12.90 17.86
CA VAL A 85 20.24 -12.72 19.09
C VAL A 85 20.60 -13.85 20.05
N ASN A 86 21.02 -13.52 21.28
CA ASN A 86 21.43 -14.50 22.31
C ASN A 86 22.49 -15.52 21.82
N GLY A 87 23.41 -15.09 20.95
CA GLY A 87 24.46 -15.95 20.39
C GLY A 87 24.02 -16.83 19.21
N HIS A 88 22.74 -16.80 18.82
CA HIS A 88 22.23 -17.46 17.61
C HIS A 88 22.14 -16.48 16.45
N GLN A 89 22.76 -16.80 15.31
CA GLN A 89 22.68 -15.98 14.11
C GLN A 89 21.46 -16.37 13.26
N CYS A 90 20.46 -15.49 13.21
CA CYS A 90 19.26 -15.65 12.40
C CYS A 90 19.56 -15.57 10.90
N GLN A 91 18.74 -16.24 10.10
CA GLN A 91 18.85 -16.18 8.65
C GLN A 91 18.39 -14.82 8.12
N THR A 92 17.30 -14.28 8.68
CA THR A 92 16.67 -13.03 8.25
C THR A 92 16.64 -11.98 9.36
N TYR A 93 16.56 -10.70 8.97
CA TYR A 93 16.34 -9.61 9.94
C TYR A 93 15.00 -9.74 10.66
N ARG A 94 13.97 -10.25 9.96
CA ARG A 94 12.65 -10.52 10.53
C ARG A 94 12.74 -11.44 11.73
N GLU A 95 13.38 -12.60 11.56
CA GLU A 95 13.59 -13.61 12.61
C GLU A 95 14.29 -13.00 13.84
N ALA A 96 15.33 -12.19 13.63
CA ALA A 96 16.00 -11.47 14.71
C ALA A 96 15.06 -10.50 15.43
N CYS A 97 14.21 -9.76 14.71
CA CYS A 97 13.19 -8.89 15.32
C CYS A 97 12.17 -9.68 16.16
N GLN A 98 11.76 -10.89 15.72
CA GLN A 98 10.82 -11.72 16.49
C GLN A 98 11.45 -12.19 17.80
N LEU A 99 12.69 -12.68 17.76
CA LEU A 99 13.42 -13.14 18.96
C LEU A 99 13.69 -12.00 19.95
N LEU A 100 13.88 -10.77 19.46
CA LEU A 100 14.03 -9.57 20.29
C LEU A 100 12.68 -9.03 20.81
N GLY A 101 11.55 -9.63 20.43
CA GLY A 101 10.21 -9.16 20.82
C GLY A 101 9.86 -7.78 20.26
N LEU A 102 10.48 -7.39 19.14
CA LEU A 102 10.28 -6.07 18.51
C LEU A 102 9.07 -6.01 17.58
N MET A 103 8.46 -7.15 17.28
CA MET A 103 7.25 -7.22 16.48
C MET A 103 6.03 -7.32 17.40
N GLU A 104 4.94 -6.66 17.00
CA GLU A 104 3.66 -6.86 17.67
C GLU A 104 3.24 -8.33 17.51
N ASN A 105 2.95 -8.99 18.63
CA ASN A 105 2.41 -10.34 18.61
C ASN A 105 1.00 -10.27 18.01
N ASP A 106 0.71 -11.04 16.95
CA ASP A 106 -0.61 -11.08 16.29
C ASP A 106 -1.75 -11.52 17.25
N SER A 107 -1.46 -11.81 18.52
CA SER A 107 -2.42 -12.13 19.58
C SER A 107 -3.56 -11.13 19.70
N HIS A 108 -3.31 -9.85 19.46
CA HIS A 108 -4.38 -8.84 19.52
C HIS A 108 -5.33 -8.94 18.33
N TRP A 109 -4.85 -9.31 17.13
CA TRP A 109 -5.71 -9.61 15.98
C TRP A 109 -6.51 -10.88 16.19
N ASP A 110 -5.90 -11.87 16.84
CA ASP A 110 -6.56 -13.12 17.22
C ASP A 110 -7.73 -12.86 18.19
N LEU A 111 -7.47 -12.15 19.29
CA LEU A 111 -8.51 -11.75 20.26
C LEU A 111 -9.61 -10.89 19.61
N THR A 112 -9.21 -9.93 18.76
CA THR A 112 -10.17 -9.04 18.08
C THR A 112 -11.11 -9.83 17.15
N LEU A 113 -10.59 -10.80 16.39
CA LEU A 113 -11.41 -11.64 15.53
C LEU A 113 -12.24 -12.64 16.34
N GLU A 114 -11.70 -13.18 17.43
CA GLU A 114 -12.44 -14.04 18.36
C GLU A 114 -13.67 -13.34 18.96
N ASP A 115 -13.50 -12.10 19.44
CA ASP A 115 -14.59 -11.28 19.94
C ASP A 115 -15.63 -10.94 18.84
N SER A 116 -15.15 -10.70 17.62
CA SER A 116 -16.03 -10.42 16.48
C SER A 116 -16.88 -11.62 16.08
N VAL A 117 -16.34 -12.85 16.14
CA VAL A 117 -17.11 -14.08 15.87
C VAL A 117 -18.30 -14.24 16.80
N VAL A 118 -18.20 -13.79 18.06
CA VAL A 118 -19.29 -13.90 19.04
C VAL A 118 -20.35 -12.82 18.84
N SER A 119 -19.96 -11.65 18.35
CA SER A 119 -20.78 -10.42 18.40
C SER A 119 -21.26 -9.90 17.04
N SER A 120 -20.72 -10.42 15.94
CA SER A 120 -20.89 -9.86 14.59
C SER A 120 -21.33 -10.93 13.58
N ASN A 121 -21.91 -10.49 12.46
CA ASN A 121 -22.21 -11.40 11.34
C ASN A 121 -21.00 -11.59 10.41
N ALA A 122 -21.04 -12.63 9.56
CA ALA A 122 -19.97 -12.98 8.64
C ALA A 122 -19.49 -11.81 7.74
N TYR A 123 -20.39 -10.94 7.28
CA TYR A 123 -20.02 -9.74 6.51
C TYR A 123 -19.18 -8.75 7.32
N GLN A 124 -19.56 -8.50 8.57
CA GLN A 124 -18.80 -7.63 9.48
C GLN A 124 -17.43 -8.24 9.80
N ILE A 125 -17.37 -9.55 10.05
CA ILE A 125 -16.11 -10.26 10.30
C ILE A 125 -15.18 -10.17 9.07
N ARG A 126 -15.71 -10.35 7.84
CA ARG A 126 -14.95 -10.12 6.59
C ARG A 126 -14.40 -8.70 6.49
N THR A 127 -15.23 -7.72 6.79
CA THR A 127 -14.86 -6.30 6.73
C THR A 127 -13.73 -6.00 7.71
N LEU A 128 -13.84 -6.47 8.96
CA LEU A 128 -12.79 -6.36 9.96
C LEU A 128 -11.50 -7.04 9.50
N PHE A 129 -11.59 -8.25 8.96
CA PHE A 129 -10.45 -8.98 8.43
C PHE A 129 -9.75 -8.20 7.30
N ALA A 130 -10.51 -7.65 6.34
CA ALA A 130 -10.00 -6.84 5.25
C ALA A 130 -9.27 -5.58 5.75
N ILE A 131 -9.80 -4.93 6.79
CA ILE A 131 -9.13 -3.79 7.45
C ILE A 131 -7.80 -4.24 8.06
N ILE A 132 -7.80 -5.28 8.90
CA ILE A 132 -6.59 -5.78 9.57
C ILE A 132 -5.47 -6.06 8.55
N ILE A 133 -5.76 -6.80 7.48
CA ILE A 133 -4.73 -7.17 6.50
C ILE A 133 -4.26 -5.99 5.62
N THR A 134 -5.09 -4.97 5.40
CA THR A 134 -4.73 -3.83 4.55
C THR A 134 -4.06 -2.67 5.30
N THR A 135 -4.40 -2.47 6.57
CA THR A 135 -3.95 -1.32 7.37
C THR A 135 -2.94 -1.69 8.44
N CYS A 136 -3.06 -2.89 9.01
CA CYS A 136 -2.26 -3.28 10.19
C CYS A 136 -1.10 -4.22 9.85
N PHE A 137 -1.13 -4.87 8.68
CA PHE A 137 -0.05 -5.74 8.19
C PHE A 137 0.35 -6.82 9.22
N PRO A 138 -0.59 -7.72 9.60
CA PRO A 138 -0.31 -8.78 10.57
C PRO A 138 0.88 -9.64 10.11
N SER A 139 1.62 -10.21 11.05
CA SER A 139 2.79 -11.03 10.74
C SER A 139 2.39 -12.33 10.02
N GLN A 140 1.23 -12.89 10.36
CA GLN A 140 0.77 -14.20 9.87
C GLN A 140 -0.70 -14.16 9.38
N PRO A 141 -1.03 -13.38 8.33
CA PRO A 141 -2.40 -13.21 7.83
C PRO A 141 -3.05 -14.53 7.41
N ILE A 142 -2.28 -15.46 6.83
CA ILE A 142 -2.77 -16.78 6.41
C ILE A 142 -3.18 -17.63 7.62
N GLN A 143 -2.52 -17.50 8.76
CA GLN A 143 -2.90 -18.24 9.97
C GLN A 143 -4.22 -17.70 10.54
N LEU A 144 -4.39 -16.38 10.58
CA LEU A 144 -5.66 -15.74 10.95
C LEU A 144 -6.79 -16.19 10.00
N TRP A 145 -6.56 -16.18 8.68
CA TRP A 145 -7.51 -16.70 7.70
C TRP A 145 -7.89 -18.15 8.01
N ASN A 146 -6.91 -19.04 8.16
CA ASN A 146 -7.17 -20.46 8.40
C ASN A 146 -7.98 -20.71 9.68
N LYS A 147 -7.77 -19.89 10.71
CA LYS A 147 -8.51 -19.97 11.98
C LYS A 147 -9.95 -19.47 11.86
N TYR A 148 -10.19 -18.37 11.14
CA TYR A 148 -11.49 -17.69 11.11
C TYR A 148 -12.31 -17.88 9.83
N LYS A 149 -11.77 -18.55 8.79
CA LYS A 149 -12.42 -18.71 7.48
C LYS A 149 -13.84 -19.29 7.53
N TYR A 150 -14.14 -20.16 8.50
CA TYR A 150 -15.48 -20.71 8.67
C TYR A 150 -16.50 -19.61 9.03
N ALA A 151 -16.23 -18.86 10.10
CA ALA A 151 -17.11 -17.76 10.54
C ALA A 151 -17.21 -16.66 9.48
N ILE A 152 -16.10 -16.40 8.77
CA ILE A 152 -16.04 -15.48 7.65
C ILE A 152 -16.95 -15.90 6.50
N CYS A 153 -17.12 -17.20 6.22
CA CYS A 153 -17.87 -17.69 5.05
C CYS A 153 -19.24 -18.31 5.40
N GLU A 154 -19.66 -18.21 6.66
CA GLU A 154 -20.87 -18.88 7.17
C GLU A 154 -22.14 -18.45 6.40
N ASP A 155 -22.27 -17.16 6.11
CA ASP A 155 -23.41 -16.60 5.37
C ASP A 155 -23.44 -17.04 3.90
N ILE A 156 -22.28 -17.27 3.27
CA ILE A 156 -22.18 -17.80 1.91
C ILE A 156 -22.74 -19.22 1.89
N LEU A 157 -22.33 -20.06 2.84
CA LEU A 157 -22.85 -21.42 2.99
C LEU A 157 -24.37 -21.40 3.24
N HIS A 158 -24.83 -20.53 4.14
CA HIS A 158 -26.25 -20.39 4.45
C HIS A 158 -27.06 -19.94 3.21
N ARG A 159 -26.55 -18.97 2.45
CA ARG A 159 -27.17 -18.50 1.20
C ARG A 159 -27.28 -19.62 0.17
N LEU A 160 -26.24 -20.42 -0.01
CA LEU A 160 -26.25 -21.56 -0.94
C LEU A 160 -27.29 -22.61 -0.54
N ARG A 161 -27.36 -23.00 0.74
CA ARG A 161 -28.36 -23.95 1.24
C ARG A 161 -29.79 -23.51 0.93
N ILE A 162 -30.09 -22.23 1.08
CA ILE A 162 -31.40 -21.65 0.75
C ILE A 162 -31.63 -21.68 -0.77
N GLN A 163 -30.65 -21.22 -1.56
CA GLN A 163 -30.79 -21.11 -3.01
C GLN A 163 -30.98 -22.46 -3.71
N THR A 164 -30.32 -23.51 -3.22
CA THR A 164 -30.42 -24.87 -3.78
C THR A 164 -31.47 -25.73 -3.08
N ASN A 165 -32.14 -25.21 -2.05
CA ASN A 165 -33.05 -25.94 -1.17
C ASN A 165 -32.43 -27.26 -0.64
N ASN A 166 -31.15 -27.23 -0.28
CA ASN A 166 -30.39 -28.39 0.16
C ASN A 166 -29.64 -28.08 1.46
N PRO A 167 -30.13 -28.54 2.64
CA PRO A 167 -29.49 -28.24 3.92
C PRO A 167 -28.19 -29.02 4.14
N ASP A 168 -27.95 -30.11 3.39
CA ASP A 168 -26.81 -31.01 3.59
C ASP A 168 -25.52 -30.51 2.96
N ILE A 169 -25.57 -29.40 2.21
CA ILE A 169 -24.37 -28.75 1.65
C ILE A 169 -23.40 -28.45 2.79
N GLN A 170 -22.17 -28.94 2.63
CA GLN A 170 -21.05 -28.68 3.54
C GLN A 170 -20.22 -27.52 3.03
N ILE A 171 -19.39 -26.96 3.90
CA ILE A 171 -18.41 -25.96 3.48
C ILE A 171 -17.37 -26.61 2.56
N THR A 172 -17.08 -25.96 1.42
CA THR A 172 -16.12 -26.44 0.42
C THR A 172 -15.06 -25.39 0.11
N ASP A 173 -14.01 -25.79 -0.60
CA ASP A 173 -12.97 -24.85 -1.05
C ASP A 173 -13.51 -23.79 -2.00
N GLU A 174 -14.56 -24.08 -2.78
CA GLU A 174 -15.24 -23.09 -3.62
C GLU A 174 -15.92 -22.00 -2.78
N ILE A 175 -16.52 -22.37 -1.64
CA ILE A 175 -17.13 -21.41 -0.70
C ILE A 175 -16.06 -20.54 -0.07
N TYR A 176 -14.93 -21.13 0.33
CA TYR A 176 -13.79 -20.35 0.83
C TYR A 176 -13.19 -19.43 -0.23
N ASN A 177 -13.14 -19.89 -1.48
CA ASN A 177 -12.70 -19.07 -2.60
C ASN A 177 -13.64 -17.88 -2.82
N GLU A 178 -14.96 -18.08 -2.75
CA GLU A 178 -15.92 -16.97 -2.79
C GLU A 178 -15.69 -15.97 -1.63
N GLY A 179 -15.43 -16.47 -0.43
CA GLY A 179 -15.03 -15.64 0.71
C GLY A 179 -13.77 -14.81 0.44
N LEU A 180 -12.73 -15.40 -0.16
CA LEU A 180 -11.52 -14.69 -0.56
C LEU A 180 -11.80 -13.61 -1.63
N ILE A 181 -12.68 -13.88 -2.60
CA ILE A 181 -13.11 -12.89 -3.60
C ILE A 181 -13.75 -11.68 -2.89
N LEU A 182 -14.69 -11.91 -1.97
CA LEU A 182 -15.36 -10.83 -1.24
C LEU A 182 -14.40 -10.02 -0.37
N ILE A 183 -13.42 -10.66 0.27
CA ILE A 183 -12.38 -9.95 1.02
C ILE A 183 -11.49 -9.14 0.08
N GLU A 184 -11.10 -9.69 -1.07
CA GLU A 184 -10.29 -8.98 -2.05
C GLU A 184 -11.00 -7.73 -2.57
N ASP A 185 -12.30 -7.80 -2.81
CA ASP A 185 -13.13 -6.66 -3.23
C ASP A 185 -13.13 -5.54 -2.18
N GLN A 186 -13.21 -5.91 -0.90
CA GLN A 186 -13.07 -4.96 0.21
C GLN A 186 -11.66 -4.39 0.27
N CYS A 187 -10.62 -5.19 0.05
CA CYS A 187 -9.22 -4.72 0.04
C CYS A 187 -8.94 -3.73 -1.11
N LEU A 188 -9.52 -3.99 -2.28
CA LEU A 188 -9.47 -3.11 -3.43
C LEU A 188 -10.17 -1.78 -3.13
N THR A 189 -11.28 -1.82 -2.40
CA THR A 189 -12.01 -0.62 -1.99
C THR A 189 -11.25 0.19 -0.94
N ILE A 190 -10.70 -0.48 0.09
CA ILE A 190 -10.02 0.16 1.23
C ILE A 190 -8.66 0.75 0.80
N ALA A 191 -7.86 -0.01 0.07
CA ALA A 191 -6.46 0.32 -0.17
C ALA A 191 -5.99 0.10 -1.61
N ASN A 192 -6.88 -0.29 -2.54
CA ASN A 192 -6.56 -0.65 -3.91
C ASN A 192 -5.44 -1.69 -4.01
N LYS A 193 -5.51 -2.72 -3.13
CA LYS A 193 -4.55 -3.81 -3.03
C LYS A 193 -5.23 -5.15 -3.27
N LEU A 194 -4.59 -6.02 -4.04
CA LEU A 194 -4.97 -7.42 -4.17
C LEU A 194 -4.55 -8.21 -2.93
N LEU A 195 -5.15 -9.39 -2.73
CA LEU A 195 -4.83 -10.25 -1.58
C LEU A 195 -3.35 -10.67 -1.57
N ILE A 196 -2.79 -10.97 -2.74
CA ILE A 196 -1.37 -11.32 -2.86
C ILE A 196 -0.44 -10.20 -2.38
N GLU A 197 -0.84 -8.94 -2.53
CA GLU A 197 -0.03 -7.80 -2.12
C GLU A 197 -0.08 -7.55 -0.60
N VAL A 198 -1.01 -8.17 0.11
CA VAL A 198 -1.16 -8.09 1.58
C VAL A 198 -0.77 -9.40 2.27
N GLY A 199 -0.03 -10.28 1.59
CA GLY A 199 0.46 -11.54 2.16
C GLY A 199 -0.60 -12.63 2.27
N MET A 200 -1.71 -12.50 1.53
CA MET A 200 -2.81 -13.46 1.50
C MET A 200 -2.79 -14.29 0.20
N ILE A 201 -3.57 -15.36 0.19
CA ILE A 201 -3.76 -16.24 -0.97
C ILE A 201 -4.63 -15.50 -2.00
N ALA A 202 -4.22 -15.50 -3.27
CA ALA A 202 -5.03 -14.95 -4.34
C ALA A 202 -6.26 -15.82 -4.60
N PRO A 203 -7.46 -15.24 -4.76
CA PRO A 203 -8.64 -16.01 -5.09
C PRO A 203 -8.55 -16.52 -6.52
N ASN A 204 -9.11 -17.70 -6.76
CA ASN A 204 -9.35 -18.23 -8.09
C ASN A 204 -10.59 -17.56 -8.69
N ARG A 205 -10.39 -16.49 -9.45
CA ARG A 205 -11.44 -15.84 -10.24
C ARG A 205 -11.50 -16.50 -11.61
N SER A 206 -12.68 -16.92 -12.06
CA SER A 206 -12.84 -17.21 -13.48
C SER A 206 -12.60 -15.89 -14.25
N MET A 207 -12.01 -15.96 -15.45
CA MET A 207 -11.78 -14.76 -16.28
C MET A 207 -13.06 -13.96 -16.54
N HIS A 208 -14.23 -14.62 -16.53
CA HIS A 208 -15.52 -13.95 -16.63
C HIS A 208 -15.88 -13.17 -15.36
N ASP A 209 -15.51 -13.63 -14.17
CA ASP A 209 -15.86 -12.97 -12.91
C ASP A 209 -15.04 -11.70 -12.68
N ALA A 210 -13.77 -11.69 -13.08
CA ALA A 210 -12.92 -10.49 -13.05
C ALA A 210 -13.44 -9.41 -14.03
N PHE A 211 -13.87 -9.83 -15.23
CA PHE A 211 -14.48 -8.91 -16.20
C PHE A 211 -15.84 -8.38 -15.72
N ASN A 212 -16.68 -9.26 -15.16
CA ASN A 212 -17.97 -8.89 -14.60
C ASN A 212 -17.83 -7.92 -13.42
N GLN A 213 -16.78 -8.02 -12.60
CA GLN A 213 -16.53 -7.05 -11.54
C GLN A 213 -16.12 -5.69 -12.08
N GLU A 214 -15.19 -5.64 -13.02
CA GLU A 214 -14.75 -4.36 -13.61
C GLU A 214 -15.92 -3.66 -14.31
N LEU A 215 -16.78 -4.45 -14.97
CA LEU A 215 -18.04 -3.98 -15.54
C LEU A 215 -19.01 -3.48 -14.47
N ASN A 216 -19.26 -4.28 -13.42
CA ASN A 216 -20.16 -3.90 -12.33
C ASN A 216 -19.69 -2.63 -11.62
N ARG A 217 -18.37 -2.46 -11.44
CA ARG A 217 -17.79 -1.26 -10.85
C ARG A 217 -18.07 -0.02 -11.70
N GLU A 218 -17.99 -0.14 -13.03
CA GLU A 218 -18.30 0.98 -13.92
C GLU A 218 -19.81 1.25 -14.06
N LEU A 219 -20.67 0.30 -13.65
CA LEU A 219 -22.13 0.43 -13.66
C LEU A 219 -22.71 0.82 -12.29
N GLN A 220 -21.93 0.79 -11.20
CA GLN A 220 -22.38 1.05 -9.83
C GLN A 220 -22.35 2.53 -9.41
N TYR A 221 -22.05 3.46 -10.31
CA TYR A 221 -22.10 4.88 -9.96
C TYR A 221 -23.54 5.32 -9.64
N ASN A 222 -23.67 6.23 -8.67
CA ASN A 222 -24.97 6.81 -8.34
C ASN A 222 -25.39 7.79 -9.46
N VAL A 223 -26.32 7.33 -10.29
CA VAL A 223 -26.82 8.06 -11.46
C VAL A 223 -27.37 9.44 -11.08
N ASP A 224 -28.14 9.55 -9.99
CA ASP A 224 -28.74 10.81 -9.56
C ASP A 224 -27.67 11.86 -9.21
N THR A 225 -26.64 11.44 -8.46
CA THR A 225 -25.53 12.34 -8.09
C THR A 225 -24.73 12.80 -9.32
N LEU A 226 -24.53 11.92 -10.30
CA LEU A 226 -23.84 12.26 -11.54
C LEU A 226 -24.70 13.19 -12.40
N GLN A 227 -26.00 12.95 -12.51
CA GLN A 227 -26.92 13.83 -13.25
C GLN A 227 -26.98 15.22 -12.63
N GLU A 228 -27.01 15.32 -11.30
CA GLU A 228 -26.96 16.58 -10.58
C GLU A 228 -25.62 17.30 -10.82
N PHE A 229 -24.50 16.58 -10.74
CA PHE A 229 -23.17 17.11 -11.05
C PHE A 229 -23.11 17.67 -12.48
N VAL A 230 -23.59 16.92 -13.48
CA VAL A 230 -23.61 17.35 -14.88
C VAL A 230 -24.49 18.59 -15.07
N ARG A 231 -25.71 18.58 -14.50
CA ARG A 231 -26.65 19.70 -14.60
C ARG A 231 -26.07 21.00 -14.03
N ASN A 232 -25.34 20.92 -12.92
CA ASN A 232 -24.76 22.08 -12.25
C ASN A 232 -23.49 22.59 -12.94
N ASN A 233 -22.71 21.70 -13.57
CA ASN A 233 -21.38 22.04 -14.07
C ASN A 233 -21.30 22.28 -15.59
N VAL A 234 -22.20 21.71 -16.41
CA VAL A 234 -22.28 22.03 -17.85
C VAL A 234 -22.45 23.52 -18.13
N PRO A 235 -23.28 24.29 -17.39
CA PRO A 235 -23.42 25.73 -17.60
C PRO A 235 -22.16 26.54 -17.29
N LEU A 236 -21.22 25.99 -16.50
CA LEU A 236 -19.99 26.68 -16.09
C LEU A 236 -18.86 26.57 -17.13
N LEU A 237 -19.06 25.77 -18.19
CA LEU A 237 -18.08 25.66 -19.27
C LEU A 237 -17.94 26.98 -20.03
N ASN A 238 -16.70 27.42 -20.23
CA ASN A 238 -16.43 28.50 -21.17
C ASN A 238 -16.64 28.03 -22.62
N GLU A 239 -16.67 28.96 -23.58
CA GLU A 239 -16.98 28.63 -24.98
C GLU A 239 -16.05 27.58 -25.60
N GLN A 240 -14.74 27.64 -25.32
CA GLN A 240 -13.78 26.66 -25.84
C GLN A 240 -14.00 25.27 -25.21
N GLN A 241 -14.18 25.20 -23.90
CA GLN A 241 -14.46 23.96 -23.18
C GLN A 241 -15.79 23.34 -23.64
N LYS A 242 -16.81 24.18 -23.88
CA LYS A 242 -18.12 23.78 -24.39
C LYS A 242 -18.02 23.19 -25.80
N GLN A 243 -17.16 23.74 -26.66
CA GLN A 243 -16.89 23.18 -27.98
C GLN A 243 -16.25 21.79 -27.87
N VAL A 244 -15.25 21.62 -27.00
CA VAL A 244 -14.61 20.31 -26.73
C VAL A 244 -15.64 19.30 -26.22
N TYR A 245 -16.42 19.69 -25.20
CA TYR A 245 -17.45 18.85 -24.61
C TYR A 245 -18.48 18.39 -25.65
N LYS A 246 -19.02 19.31 -26.45
CA LYS A 246 -19.99 18.99 -27.51
C LYS A 246 -19.41 18.04 -28.55
N THR A 247 -18.17 18.28 -28.99
CA THR A 247 -17.52 17.44 -30.02
C THR A 247 -17.36 16.00 -29.54
N LEU A 248 -16.92 15.82 -28.29
CA LEU A 248 -16.75 14.50 -27.70
C LEU A 248 -18.09 13.81 -27.44
N MET A 249 -19.09 14.53 -26.92
CA MET A 249 -20.43 13.95 -26.71
C MET A 249 -21.08 13.55 -28.02
N GLN A 250 -20.96 14.34 -29.09
CA GLN A 250 -21.44 13.95 -30.42
C GLN A 250 -20.73 12.70 -30.96
N ALA A 251 -19.42 12.56 -30.73
CA ALA A 251 -18.68 11.39 -31.16
C ALA A 251 -19.12 10.11 -30.44
N VAL A 252 -19.45 10.23 -29.15
CA VAL A 252 -20.02 9.17 -28.32
C VAL A 252 -21.45 8.85 -28.76
N ASP A 253 -22.33 9.85 -28.86
CA ASP A 253 -23.75 9.69 -29.23
C ASP A 253 -23.91 9.03 -30.61
N ASN A 254 -23.04 9.37 -31.56
CA ASN A 254 -23.09 8.84 -32.92
C ASN A 254 -22.29 7.54 -33.09
N ASN A 255 -21.64 7.03 -32.04
CA ASN A 255 -20.74 5.86 -32.09
C ASN A 255 -19.67 5.95 -33.19
N THR A 256 -19.22 7.17 -33.52
CA THR A 256 -18.21 7.39 -34.58
C THR A 256 -16.81 6.96 -34.16
N GLY A 257 -16.58 6.80 -32.85
CA GLY A 257 -15.26 6.53 -32.29
C GLY A 257 -14.28 7.68 -32.50
N GLY A 258 -13.00 7.44 -32.23
CA GLY A 258 -11.92 8.39 -32.50
C GLY A 258 -10.92 8.54 -31.36
N LEU A 259 -9.75 9.12 -31.69
CA LEU A 259 -8.73 9.48 -30.72
C LEU A 259 -8.66 11.01 -30.62
N PHE A 260 -8.95 11.54 -29.44
CA PHE A 260 -8.98 12.98 -29.19
C PHE A 260 -7.86 13.36 -28.23
N PHE A 261 -7.02 14.30 -28.66
CA PHE A 261 -6.01 14.90 -27.80
C PHE A 261 -6.48 16.29 -27.37
N LEU A 262 -6.83 16.42 -26.10
CA LEU A 262 -7.04 17.74 -25.50
C LEU A 262 -5.67 18.26 -25.08
N ASP A 263 -5.24 19.40 -25.61
CA ASP A 263 -4.05 20.11 -25.16
C ASP A 263 -4.47 21.43 -24.52
N ALA A 264 -3.99 21.69 -23.30
CA ALA A 264 -4.36 22.91 -22.59
C ALA A 264 -3.30 23.28 -21.54
N PRO A 265 -2.89 24.55 -21.46
CA PRO A 265 -1.99 25.04 -20.41
C PRO A 265 -2.51 24.76 -19.00
N GLY A 266 -1.61 24.75 -18.01
CA GLY A 266 -1.99 24.62 -16.61
C GLY A 266 -3.00 25.70 -16.17
N GLY A 267 -3.99 25.31 -15.36
CA GLY A 267 -5.01 26.23 -14.85
C GLY A 267 -6.22 26.47 -15.77
N THR A 268 -6.26 25.88 -16.97
CA THR A 268 -7.36 26.08 -17.94
C THR A 268 -8.60 25.19 -17.74
N GLY A 269 -8.67 24.46 -16.63
CA GLY A 269 -9.83 23.58 -16.34
C GLY A 269 -9.86 22.28 -17.12
N LYS A 270 -8.72 21.79 -17.63
CA LYS A 270 -8.62 20.54 -18.40
C LYS A 270 -9.22 19.33 -17.65
N THR A 271 -8.87 19.19 -16.37
CA THR A 271 -9.42 18.16 -15.49
C THR A 271 -10.92 18.31 -15.31
N PHE A 272 -11.41 19.54 -15.16
CA PHE A 272 -12.84 19.82 -15.02
C PHE A 272 -13.64 19.33 -16.24
N VAL A 273 -13.15 19.60 -17.45
CA VAL A 273 -13.77 19.10 -18.69
C VAL A 273 -13.76 17.58 -18.76
N ILE A 274 -12.63 16.93 -18.44
CA ILE A 274 -12.52 15.46 -18.44
C ILE A 274 -13.48 14.84 -17.42
N SER A 275 -13.55 15.37 -16.20
CA SER A 275 -14.47 14.90 -15.17
C SER A 275 -15.93 15.04 -15.58
N LEU A 276 -16.28 16.14 -16.25
CA LEU A 276 -17.64 16.37 -16.73
C LEU A 276 -18.04 15.39 -17.85
N ILE A 277 -17.11 15.07 -18.74
CA ILE A 277 -17.31 14.05 -19.79
C ILE A 277 -17.54 12.68 -19.17
N LEU A 278 -16.69 12.27 -18.22
CA LEU A 278 -16.85 11.00 -17.50
C LEU A 278 -18.20 10.92 -16.79
N ALA A 279 -18.57 11.96 -16.04
CA ALA A 279 -19.83 12.03 -15.33
C ALA A 279 -21.04 11.96 -16.29
N THR A 280 -20.96 12.63 -17.44
CA THR A 280 -22.04 12.62 -18.44
C THR A 280 -22.27 11.23 -19.01
N ILE A 281 -21.21 10.52 -19.41
CA ILE A 281 -21.31 9.16 -19.95
C ILE A 281 -21.85 8.20 -18.87
N ARG A 282 -21.26 8.22 -17.67
CA ARG A 282 -21.68 7.35 -16.56
C ARG A 282 -23.11 7.62 -16.07
N SER A 283 -23.57 8.87 -16.13
CA SER A 283 -24.96 9.24 -15.78
C SER A 283 -26.02 8.63 -16.71
N ARG A 284 -25.60 8.12 -17.88
CA ARG A 284 -26.44 7.42 -18.85
C ARG A 284 -26.35 5.89 -18.71
N CYS A 285 -25.68 5.41 -17.66
CA CYS A 285 -25.33 4.01 -17.44
C CYS A 285 -24.39 3.42 -18.52
N ASP A 286 -23.67 4.28 -19.26
CA ASP A 286 -22.65 3.87 -20.20
C ASP A 286 -21.28 3.75 -19.51
N ILE A 287 -20.40 2.91 -20.07
CA ILE A 287 -19.09 2.62 -19.50
C ILE A 287 -18.08 3.69 -19.90
N ALA A 288 -17.44 4.33 -18.91
CA ALA A 288 -16.35 5.27 -19.15
C ALA A 288 -15.17 5.01 -18.19
N LEU A 289 -14.01 4.62 -18.75
CA LEU A 289 -12.82 4.32 -17.96
C LEU A 289 -11.93 5.56 -17.76
N ALA A 290 -11.66 5.90 -16.50
CA ALA A 290 -10.80 7.02 -16.13
C ALA A 290 -9.36 6.54 -15.83
N LEU A 291 -8.46 6.69 -16.80
CA LEU A 291 -7.07 6.23 -16.69
C LEU A 291 -6.09 7.40 -16.61
N ALA A 292 -5.14 7.31 -15.67
CA ALA A 292 -4.07 8.28 -15.48
C ALA A 292 -2.68 7.60 -15.45
N SER A 293 -1.62 8.36 -15.71
CA SER A 293 -0.25 7.83 -15.64
C SER A 293 0.26 7.69 -14.19
N SER A 294 -0.24 8.51 -13.26
CA SER A 294 0.19 8.56 -11.86
C SER A 294 -0.99 8.44 -10.89
N GLY A 295 -0.72 7.98 -9.65
CA GLY A 295 -1.73 7.85 -8.61
C GLY A 295 -2.36 9.20 -8.22
N ILE A 296 -1.56 10.26 -8.15
CA ILE A 296 -2.04 11.61 -7.84
C ILE A 296 -2.98 12.15 -8.93
N ALA A 297 -2.67 11.87 -10.20
CA ALA A 297 -3.57 12.25 -11.29
C ALA A 297 -4.86 11.41 -11.29
N ALA A 298 -4.78 10.13 -10.94
CA ALA A 298 -5.94 9.26 -10.81
C ALA A 298 -6.93 9.77 -9.75
N THR A 299 -6.45 10.27 -8.60
CA THR A 299 -7.33 10.80 -7.54
C THR A 299 -8.12 12.05 -7.92
N LEU A 300 -7.78 12.73 -9.02
CA LEU A 300 -8.50 13.90 -9.50
C LEU A 300 -9.72 13.54 -10.35
N LEU A 301 -9.87 12.27 -10.73
CA LEU A 301 -10.98 11.77 -11.53
C LEU A 301 -11.79 10.79 -10.68
N ASP A 302 -13.11 10.93 -10.70
CA ASP A 302 -13.97 9.97 -10.01
C ASP A 302 -13.78 8.57 -10.62
N GLY A 303 -13.59 7.55 -9.77
CA GLY A 303 -13.20 6.20 -10.18
C GLY A 303 -11.84 6.12 -10.90
N GLY A 304 -11.00 7.16 -10.85
CA GLY A 304 -9.73 7.21 -11.56
C GLY A 304 -8.72 6.17 -11.09
N ARG A 305 -7.99 5.57 -12.03
CA ARG A 305 -6.94 4.56 -11.76
C ARG A 305 -5.70 4.81 -12.58
N THR A 306 -4.57 4.28 -12.12
CA THR A 306 -3.36 4.27 -12.94
C THR A 306 -3.55 3.30 -14.11
N ALA A 307 -3.04 3.66 -15.30
CA ALA A 307 -3.06 2.80 -16.47
C ALA A 307 -2.45 1.42 -16.17
N HIS A 308 -1.38 1.39 -15.36
CA HIS A 308 -0.77 0.15 -14.88
C HIS A 308 -1.74 -0.71 -14.07
N SER A 309 -2.48 -0.13 -13.13
CA SER A 309 -3.43 -0.86 -12.29
C SER A 309 -4.64 -1.36 -13.08
N ALA A 310 -5.19 -0.52 -13.96
CA ALA A 310 -6.42 -0.81 -14.69
C ALA A 310 -6.21 -1.76 -15.86
N LEU A 311 -5.15 -1.56 -16.65
CA LEU A 311 -4.84 -2.38 -17.83
C LEU A 311 -3.93 -3.58 -17.50
N LYS A 312 -3.60 -3.79 -16.21
CA LYS A 312 -2.68 -4.83 -15.73
C LYS A 312 -1.35 -4.85 -16.49
N LEU A 313 -0.84 -3.67 -16.84
CA LEU A 313 0.41 -3.56 -17.59
C LEU A 313 1.57 -4.00 -16.69
N PRO A 314 2.47 -4.88 -17.17
CA PRO A 314 3.61 -5.31 -16.41
C PRO A 314 4.50 -4.10 -16.11
N LEU A 315 4.71 -3.83 -14.82
CA LEU A 315 5.68 -2.84 -14.37
C LEU A 315 7.08 -3.42 -14.57
N ASN A 316 7.74 -3.04 -15.66
CA ASN A 316 9.19 -3.23 -15.78
C ASN A 316 9.89 -2.29 -14.78
N LEU A 317 9.96 -2.73 -13.52
CA LEU A 317 10.64 -2.02 -12.43
C LEU A 317 12.13 -1.84 -12.70
N ASN A 318 12.69 -2.61 -13.63
CA ASN A 318 14.07 -2.49 -14.08
C ASN A 318 14.37 -1.13 -14.74
N THR A 319 13.40 -0.43 -15.33
CA THR A 319 13.71 0.81 -16.08
C THR A 319 13.39 2.10 -15.32
N MET A 320 12.46 2.12 -14.36
CA MET A 320 12.13 3.33 -13.60
C MET A 320 12.80 3.44 -12.23
N ILE A 321 13.22 2.33 -11.62
CA ILE A 321 14.02 2.38 -10.39
C ILE A 321 15.49 2.64 -10.74
N LEU A 322 16.03 2.14 -11.85
CA LEU A 322 17.45 2.32 -12.15
C LEU A 322 17.88 3.74 -12.57
N GLN A 323 16.97 4.63 -12.99
CA GLN A 323 17.33 6.02 -13.33
C GLN A 323 17.12 7.05 -12.20
N ARG A 324 16.48 6.67 -11.07
CA ARG A 324 16.35 7.53 -9.88
C ARG A 324 16.81 6.89 -8.58
N ALA A 325 16.95 5.57 -8.54
CA ALA A 325 17.55 4.83 -7.43
C ALA A 325 19.04 4.50 -7.65
N ILE A 326 19.63 4.98 -8.75
CA ILE A 326 21.08 4.95 -8.96
C ILE A 326 21.52 6.32 -9.47
N PHE A 327 22.21 7.08 -8.62
CA PHE A 327 22.83 8.39 -8.86
C PHE A 327 21.91 9.63 -8.75
N PRO A 328 21.99 10.33 -7.62
CA PRO A 328 22.62 11.65 -7.61
C PRO A 328 23.95 11.54 -6.86
N ASP A 329 25.02 11.54 -7.65
CA ASP A 329 26.44 11.54 -7.29
C ASP A 329 27.03 10.28 -6.60
N PRO A 330 28.19 9.79 -7.09
CA PRO A 330 28.76 8.52 -6.70
C PRO A 330 29.51 8.65 -5.37
N VAL A 331 29.08 7.91 -4.36
CA VAL A 331 30.02 7.37 -3.38
C VAL A 331 29.80 5.87 -3.35
N GLN A 332 30.79 5.17 -3.90
CA GLN A 332 30.88 3.72 -3.96
C GLN A 332 30.95 3.15 -2.54
N TRP A 333 30.12 2.15 -2.25
CA TRP A 333 30.28 1.25 -1.10
C TRP A 333 30.27 -0.19 -1.58
N GLU A 334 31.24 -0.52 -2.43
CA GLU A 334 31.77 -1.87 -2.50
C GLU A 334 33.05 -1.88 -1.66
N ASN A 335 33.15 -2.85 -0.74
CA ASN A 335 34.17 -3.04 0.31
C ASN A 335 33.84 -2.42 1.67
N CYS A 336 32.92 -3.07 2.39
CA CYS A 336 33.08 -3.41 3.81
C CYS A 336 32.58 -4.84 4.01
#